data_AF-A0A7K1K6P5-F1
#
_entry.id   AF-A0A7K1K6P5-F1
#
_cell.length_a   1.000
_cell.length_b   1.000
_cell.length_c   1.000
_cell.angle_alpha   90.00
_cell.angle_beta   90.00
_cell.angle_gamma   90.00
#
_symmetry.space_group_name_H-M   'P 1'
#
loop_
_entity.id
_entity.type
_entity.pdbx_description
1 polymer ?
#
loop_
_entity_poly.entity_id
_entity_poly.type
_entity_poly.pdbx_seq_one_letter_code
_entity_poly.pdbx_strand_id
1 'polypeptide(L)'
;MAERIVLQKLLANPISAAIVEVGEDQVGGFVTDAGAAVSLRTPSELLAAFGVDAAPEFADVVRFEQPRLARFSAPNEAERPWPGFPHGFLRGDSLAQVWSMERTRYSYGAEYWRIRSDGEQKRLSRYEGAARGWVGARQWRPPSPLVGNLARWRGEEYFADVMGDSVLLTAIAQEGPAGFTQIHSRAWSLTAPMAECEVFERVFTAELQGVPVRLLRSGGEAAELLLLSDDPADAARVGAGLVEPGVYELIVNPSRLVNLRGVENQLAPAEG
;
A
#
# COMPACT_ATOMS: atom_id res chain seq x y z
N MET A 1 17.98 7.18 16.08
CA MET A 1 16.89 6.91 15.11
C MET A 1 17.22 5.62 14.40
N ALA A 2 16.38 4.58 14.53
CA ALA A 2 16.57 3.36 13.76
C ALA A 2 16.55 3.69 12.26
N GLU A 3 17.51 3.15 11.52
CA GLU A 3 17.61 3.31 10.07
C GLU A 3 16.28 2.85 9.42
N ARG A 4 15.66 3.73 8.62
CA ARG A 4 14.39 3.40 7.97
C ARG A 4 14.68 2.49 6.79
N ILE A 5 14.15 1.28 6.81
CA ILE A 5 14.28 0.33 5.71
C ILE A 5 13.49 0.87 4.50
N VAL A 6 14.13 0.88 3.33
CA VAL A 6 13.44 1.11 2.06
C VAL A 6 13.00 -0.24 1.53
N LEU A 7 11.69 -0.42 1.40
CA LEU A 7 11.09 -1.62 0.86
C LEU A 7 10.98 -1.54 -0.66
N GLN A 8 11.01 -2.69 -1.33
CA GLN A 8 10.72 -2.87 -2.73
C GLN A 8 9.57 -3.86 -2.91
N LYS A 9 8.56 -3.46 -3.69
CA LYS A 9 7.43 -4.30 -4.13
C LYS A 9 7.53 -4.52 -5.63
N LEU A 10 7.58 -5.77 -6.08
CA LEU A 10 7.35 -6.13 -7.47
C LEU A 10 5.87 -5.91 -7.81
N LEU A 11 5.55 -5.18 -8.87
CA LEU A 11 4.19 -4.89 -9.28
C LEU A 11 3.69 -5.87 -10.33
N ALA A 12 2.47 -6.39 -10.14
CA ALA A 12 1.73 -6.99 -11.23
C ALA A 12 1.25 -5.91 -12.21
N ASN A 13 1.13 -6.25 -13.50
CA ASN A 13 0.71 -5.31 -14.55
C ASN A 13 -0.57 -4.51 -14.23
N PRO A 14 -1.64 -5.12 -13.65
CA PRO A 14 -2.84 -4.37 -13.28
C PRO A 14 -2.57 -3.27 -12.25
N ILE A 15 -1.66 -3.49 -11.29
CA ILE A 15 -1.30 -2.51 -10.26
C ILE A 15 -0.46 -1.38 -10.84
N SER A 16 0.52 -1.70 -11.69
CA SER A 16 1.28 -0.68 -12.42
C SER A 16 0.36 0.23 -13.24
N ALA A 17 -0.63 -0.36 -13.93
CA ALA A 17 -1.64 0.39 -14.67
C ALA A 17 -2.51 1.23 -13.72
N ALA A 18 -2.95 0.69 -12.58
CA ALA A 18 -3.78 1.42 -11.62
C ALA A 18 -3.08 2.65 -11.03
N ILE A 19 -1.77 2.57 -10.76
CA ILE A 19 -0.96 3.72 -10.33
C ILE A 19 -1.00 4.84 -11.38
N VAL A 20 -0.80 4.51 -12.66
CA VAL A 20 -0.72 5.50 -13.74
C VAL A 20 -2.11 6.03 -14.16
N GLU A 21 -3.10 5.16 -14.24
CA GLU A 21 -4.42 5.50 -14.79
C GLU A 21 -5.33 6.16 -13.76
N VAL A 22 -5.36 5.65 -12.52
CA VAL A 22 -6.29 6.08 -11.49
C VAL A 22 -5.62 6.59 -10.21
N GLY A 23 -4.29 6.65 -10.19
CA GLY A 23 -3.54 7.15 -9.03
C GLY A 23 -3.66 6.26 -7.80
N GLU A 24 -3.72 4.93 -7.97
CA GLU A 24 -3.86 3.97 -6.86
C GLU A 24 -2.80 4.22 -5.78
N ASP A 25 -3.26 4.55 -4.57
CA ASP A 25 -2.41 5.04 -3.48
C ASP A 25 -2.09 3.94 -2.45
N GLN A 26 -2.57 2.72 -2.66
CA GLN A 26 -2.44 1.63 -1.70
C GLN A 26 -1.41 0.58 -2.11
N VAL A 27 -0.80 -0.04 -1.09
CA VAL A 27 0.24 -1.06 -1.22
C VAL A 27 0.09 -2.13 -0.14
N GLY A 28 0.43 -3.36 -0.46
CA GLY A 28 0.46 -4.50 0.46
C GLY A 28 1.10 -5.72 -0.19
N GLY A 29 0.95 -6.88 0.43
CA GLY A 29 1.46 -8.15 -0.08
C GLY A 29 2.97 -8.31 0.13
N PHE A 30 3.63 -9.08 -0.74
CA PHE A 30 5.04 -9.43 -0.56
C PHE A 30 5.98 -8.26 -0.86
N VAL A 31 6.80 -7.89 0.12
CA VAL A 31 7.82 -6.83 0.01
C VAL A 31 9.17 -7.35 0.48
N THR A 32 10.25 -6.78 -0.04
CA THR A 32 11.64 -7.09 0.34
C THR A 32 12.40 -5.82 0.66
N ASP A 33 13.54 -5.91 1.32
CA ASP A 33 14.49 -4.79 1.40
C ASP A 33 15.03 -4.46 0.00
N ALA A 34 14.89 -3.20 -0.41
CA ALA A 34 15.39 -2.70 -1.69
C ALA A 34 16.92 -2.78 -1.78
N GLY A 35 17.63 -2.58 -0.67
CA GLY A 35 19.09 -2.69 -0.59
C GLY A 35 19.56 -4.12 -0.87
N ALA A 36 18.91 -5.10 -0.26
CA ALA A 36 19.20 -6.52 -0.49
C ALA A 36 18.83 -7.01 -1.91
N ALA A 37 17.87 -6.38 -2.56
CA ALA A 37 17.44 -6.72 -3.92
C ALA A 37 18.21 -5.97 -5.03
N VAL A 38 19.20 -5.13 -4.69
CA VAL A 38 19.88 -4.24 -5.65
C VAL A 38 20.63 -4.98 -6.76
N SER A 39 21.03 -6.23 -6.51
CA SER A 39 21.73 -7.09 -7.48
C SER A 39 20.81 -7.67 -8.55
N LEU A 40 19.49 -7.61 -8.37
CA LEU A 40 18.49 -8.07 -9.35
C LEU A 40 18.26 -6.95 -10.37
N ARG A 41 19.12 -6.87 -11.39
CA ARG A 41 19.20 -5.69 -12.27
C ARG A 41 18.34 -5.81 -13.52
N THR A 42 17.93 -7.02 -13.89
CA THR A 42 17.10 -7.28 -15.06
C THR A 42 15.70 -7.79 -14.70
N PRO A 43 14.70 -7.65 -15.59
CA PRO A 43 13.37 -8.22 -15.38
C PRO A 43 13.40 -9.72 -15.11
N SER A 44 14.20 -10.48 -15.87
CA SER A 44 14.29 -11.92 -15.72
C SER A 44 14.88 -12.33 -14.37
N GLU A 45 15.95 -11.67 -13.92
CA GLU A 45 16.53 -11.92 -12.58
C GLU A 45 15.53 -11.61 -11.47
N LEU A 46 14.84 -10.46 -11.57
CA LEU A 46 13.86 -10.04 -10.58
C LEU A 46 12.66 -11.00 -10.54
N LEU A 47 12.08 -11.35 -11.69
CA LEU A 47 10.92 -12.24 -11.74
C LEU A 47 11.27 -13.65 -11.27
N ALA A 48 12.42 -14.18 -11.67
CA ALA A 48 12.91 -15.48 -11.21
C ALA A 48 13.08 -15.50 -9.67
N ALA A 49 13.59 -14.42 -9.07
CA ALA A 49 13.72 -14.29 -7.62
C ALA A 49 12.35 -14.29 -6.91
N PHE A 50 11.30 -13.76 -7.55
CA PHE A 50 9.91 -13.84 -7.09
C PHE A 50 9.21 -15.15 -7.52
N GLY A 51 9.94 -16.08 -8.16
CA GLY A 51 9.40 -17.36 -8.59
C GLY A 51 8.48 -17.31 -9.80
N VAL A 52 8.48 -16.19 -10.53
CA VAL A 52 7.71 -15.99 -11.75
C VAL A 52 8.60 -16.38 -12.93
N ASP A 53 8.21 -17.42 -13.65
CA ASP A 53 8.88 -17.83 -14.88
C ASP A 53 8.34 -17.00 -16.06
N ALA A 54 8.97 -15.84 -16.27
CA ALA A 54 8.65 -14.93 -17.37
C ALA A 54 9.88 -14.08 -17.75
N ALA A 55 9.94 -13.66 -19.02
CA ALA A 55 11.01 -12.80 -19.54
C ALA A 55 10.43 -11.60 -20.33
N PRO A 56 9.70 -10.68 -19.67
CA PRO A 56 9.20 -9.48 -20.32
C PRO A 56 10.32 -8.47 -20.62
N GLU A 57 10.06 -7.52 -21.50
CA GLU A 57 10.99 -6.42 -21.81
C GLU A 57 11.29 -5.53 -20.59
N PHE A 58 10.36 -5.47 -19.63
CA PHE A 58 10.51 -4.71 -18.41
C PHE A 58 9.80 -5.35 -17.22
N ALA A 59 10.25 -5.02 -16.02
CA ALA A 59 9.57 -5.27 -14.76
C ALA A 59 9.38 -3.95 -14.01
N ASP A 60 8.25 -3.83 -13.32
CA ASP A 60 7.86 -2.62 -12.61
C ASP A 60 7.94 -2.87 -11.10
N VAL A 61 8.52 -1.92 -10.37
CA VAL A 61 8.64 -1.97 -8.90
C VAL A 61 8.26 -0.64 -8.27
N VAL A 62 7.75 -0.66 -7.03
CA VAL A 62 7.74 0.54 -6.18
C VAL A 62 8.75 0.38 -5.06
N ARG A 63 9.51 1.44 -4.81
CA ARG A 63 10.42 1.58 -3.67
C ARG A 63 9.87 2.63 -2.70
N PHE A 64 9.81 2.32 -1.41
CA PHE A 64 9.19 3.21 -0.42
C PHE A 64 9.76 2.98 0.97
N GLU A 65 9.84 4.05 1.77
CA GLU A 65 10.15 3.90 3.19
C GLU A 65 9.10 3.02 3.88
N GLN A 66 9.53 2.13 4.75
CA GLN A 66 8.65 1.28 5.55
C GLN A 66 7.55 2.12 6.24
N PRO A 67 6.25 1.88 5.95
CA PRO A 67 5.16 2.60 6.57
C PRO A 67 5.12 2.34 8.08
N ARG A 68 4.96 3.41 8.87
CA ARG A 68 5.12 3.37 10.34
C ARG A 68 4.12 2.49 11.09
N LEU A 69 2.92 2.32 10.54
CA LEU A 69 1.83 1.57 11.16
C LEU A 69 1.46 0.28 10.41
N ALA A 70 2.12 0.00 9.28
CA ALA A 70 1.92 -1.25 8.57
C ALA A 70 2.43 -2.41 9.41
N ARG A 71 1.65 -3.49 9.45
CA ARG A 71 2.04 -4.75 10.07
C ARG A 71 2.74 -5.63 9.04
N PHE A 72 3.76 -6.34 9.52
CA PHE A 72 4.58 -7.25 8.75
C PHE A 72 4.51 -8.63 9.38
N SER A 73 4.38 -9.66 8.56
CA SER A 73 4.47 -11.06 9.00
C SER A 73 5.40 -11.84 8.06
N ALA A 74 5.84 -13.00 8.53
CA ALA A 74 6.42 -13.98 7.63
C ALA A 74 5.38 -14.36 6.53
N PRO A 75 5.83 -14.67 5.31
CA PRO A 75 5.00 -15.29 4.29
C PRO A 75 4.35 -16.58 4.79
N ASN A 76 3.13 -16.85 4.32
CA ASN A 76 2.44 -18.10 4.61
C ASN A 76 3.18 -19.29 3.96
N GLU A 77 3.30 -20.39 4.70
CA GLU A 77 3.92 -21.64 4.23
C GLU A 77 2.91 -22.58 3.53
N ALA A 78 1.61 -22.27 3.59
CA ALA A 78 0.59 -23.08 2.97
C ALA A 78 0.81 -23.20 1.46
N GLU A 79 0.56 -24.39 0.91
CA GLU A 79 0.65 -24.63 -0.53
C GLU A 79 -0.42 -23.81 -1.27
N ARG A 80 0.01 -23.09 -2.31
CA ARG A 80 -0.81 -22.16 -3.10
C ARG A 80 -0.48 -22.28 -4.58
N PRO A 81 -1.41 -21.91 -5.49
CA PRO A 81 -1.18 -21.99 -6.93
C PRO A 81 -0.25 -20.88 -7.48
N TRP A 82 0.22 -19.98 -6.64
CA TRP A 82 1.23 -18.96 -6.98
C TRP A 82 2.54 -19.20 -6.22
N PRO A 83 3.66 -18.60 -6.68
CA PRO A 83 4.92 -18.63 -5.95
C PRO A 83 4.76 -18.10 -4.51
N GLY A 84 5.01 -18.97 -3.54
CA GLY A 84 5.20 -18.60 -2.14
C GLY A 84 6.69 -18.42 -1.77
N PHE A 85 6.91 -18.02 -0.52
CA PHE A 85 8.22 -17.78 0.08
C PHE A 85 8.35 -18.52 1.44
N PRO A 86 8.32 -19.87 1.46
CA PRO A 86 8.22 -20.65 2.69
C PRO A 86 9.44 -20.47 3.61
N HIS A 87 10.58 -20.05 3.07
CA HIS A 87 11.78 -19.75 3.88
C HIS A 87 11.89 -18.27 4.27
N GLY A 88 10.96 -17.42 3.82
CA GLY A 88 11.00 -15.98 4.08
C GLY A 88 12.06 -15.22 3.29
N PHE A 89 12.58 -15.78 2.20
CA PHE A 89 13.58 -15.15 1.34
C PHE A 89 13.18 -15.25 -0.13
N LEU A 90 13.70 -14.33 -0.96
CA LEU A 90 13.67 -14.46 -2.41
C LEU A 90 14.38 -15.74 -2.87
N ARG A 91 14.02 -16.22 -4.06
CA ARG A 91 14.63 -17.41 -4.67
C ARG A 91 15.95 -17.06 -5.36
N GLY A 92 16.76 -18.08 -5.63
CA GLY A 92 18.07 -17.94 -6.25
C GLY A 92 19.13 -17.47 -5.25
N ASP A 93 20.12 -16.72 -5.72
CA ASP A 93 21.25 -16.28 -4.90
C ASP A 93 20.94 -15.02 -4.05
N SER A 94 19.75 -14.44 -4.21
CA SER A 94 19.32 -13.30 -3.41
C SER A 94 18.79 -13.78 -2.06
N LEU A 95 19.59 -13.62 -1.01
CA LEU A 95 19.16 -13.83 0.39
C LEU A 95 18.32 -12.66 0.93
N ALA A 96 17.60 -11.95 0.06
CA ALA A 96 16.79 -10.82 0.47
C ALA A 96 15.53 -11.33 1.18
N GLN A 97 15.30 -10.84 2.41
CA GLN A 97 14.16 -11.23 3.21
C GLN A 97 12.85 -10.73 2.61
N VAL A 98 11.83 -11.58 2.62
CA VAL A 98 10.48 -11.27 2.15
C VAL A 98 9.54 -11.23 3.34
N TRP A 99 8.72 -10.18 3.40
CA TRP A 99 7.63 -10.05 4.35
C TRP A 99 6.29 -9.96 3.64
N SER A 100 5.23 -10.45 4.28
CA SER A 100 3.87 -10.07 3.92
C SER A 100 3.52 -8.79 4.67
N MET A 101 3.24 -7.72 3.93
CA MET A 101 2.84 -6.44 4.47
C MET A 101 1.32 -6.27 4.36
N GLU A 102 0.68 -5.90 5.47
CA GLU A 102 -0.74 -5.53 5.44
C GLU A 102 -0.98 -4.32 4.53
N ARG A 103 -2.19 -4.23 3.97
CA ARG A 103 -2.60 -3.13 3.10
C ARG A 103 -2.49 -1.79 3.83
N THR A 104 -1.82 -0.83 3.24
CA THR A 104 -1.74 0.56 3.72
C THR A 104 -1.57 1.51 2.53
N ARG A 105 -1.45 2.81 2.78
CA ARG A 105 -1.11 3.81 1.75
C ARG A 105 0.40 3.85 1.54
N TYR A 106 0.86 4.11 0.31
CA TYR A 106 2.27 4.38 0.05
C TYR A 106 2.80 5.52 0.94
N SER A 107 4.01 5.34 1.47
CA SER A 107 4.72 6.40 2.19
C SER A 107 5.00 7.59 1.27
N TYR A 108 4.99 8.81 1.82
CA TYR A 108 5.42 10.00 1.08
C TYR A 108 6.80 9.79 0.47
N GLY A 109 6.93 10.17 -0.80
CA GLY A 109 8.17 10.02 -1.53
C GLY A 109 8.42 8.64 -2.12
N ALA A 110 7.49 7.69 -1.98
CA ALA A 110 7.54 6.42 -2.70
C ALA A 110 7.78 6.64 -4.20
N GLU A 111 8.54 5.75 -4.82
CA GLU A 111 9.00 5.90 -6.21
C GLU A 111 8.60 4.69 -7.03
N TYR A 112 7.93 4.94 -8.15
CA TYR A 112 7.59 3.93 -9.14
C TYR A 112 8.70 3.87 -10.19
N TRP A 113 9.29 2.68 -10.34
CA TRP A 113 10.42 2.40 -11.21
C TRP A 113 10.09 1.34 -12.25
N ARG A 114 10.67 1.50 -13.44
CA ARG A 114 10.72 0.48 -14.48
C ARG A 114 12.14 0.02 -14.71
N ILE A 115 12.34 -1.29 -14.66
CA ILE A 115 13.60 -1.98 -14.90
C ILE A 115 13.52 -2.61 -16.29
N ARG A 116 14.50 -2.35 -17.16
CA ARG A 116 14.56 -2.89 -18.54
C ARG A 116 15.56 -4.03 -18.65
N SER A 117 15.45 -4.79 -19.74
CA SER A 117 16.30 -5.95 -20.04
C SER A 117 17.81 -5.67 -20.09
N ASP A 118 18.21 -4.43 -20.38
CA ASP A 118 19.61 -3.98 -20.38
C ASP A 118 20.12 -3.53 -18.99
N GLY A 119 19.26 -3.59 -17.97
CA GLY A 119 19.56 -3.15 -16.62
C GLY A 119 19.28 -1.66 -16.37
N GLU A 120 18.78 -0.91 -17.35
CA GLU A 120 18.34 0.48 -17.13
C GLU A 120 17.19 0.49 -16.12
N GLN A 121 17.31 1.37 -15.12
CA GLN A 121 16.23 1.63 -14.16
C GLN A 121 15.78 3.08 -14.28
N LYS A 122 14.53 3.29 -14.69
CA LYS A 122 13.94 4.61 -14.88
C LYS A 122 12.83 4.85 -13.87
N ARG A 123 12.93 5.92 -13.09
CA ARG A 123 11.82 6.39 -12.23
C ARG A 123 10.75 6.99 -13.13
N LEU A 124 9.56 6.42 -13.08
CA LEU A 124 8.39 6.84 -13.85
C LEU A 124 7.51 7.81 -13.07
N SER A 125 7.41 7.65 -11.76
CA SER A 125 6.58 8.52 -10.90
C SER A 125 7.12 8.56 -9.46
N ARG A 126 6.59 9.51 -8.69
CA ARG A 126 6.81 9.66 -7.26
C ARG A 126 5.47 9.99 -6.59
N TYR A 127 5.23 9.42 -5.42
CA TYR A 127 4.06 9.69 -4.60
C TYR A 127 4.30 10.93 -3.73
N GLU A 128 3.47 11.97 -3.86
CA GLU A 128 3.61 13.25 -3.15
C GLU A 128 2.56 13.44 -2.04
N GLY A 129 2.11 12.33 -1.46
CA GLY A 129 1.17 12.32 -0.34
C GLY A 129 -0.29 12.39 -0.77
N ALA A 130 -1.19 12.20 0.20
CA ALA A 130 -2.62 12.00 -0.03
C ALA A 130 -3.30 13.15 -0.79
N ALA A 131 -2.84 14.39 -0.59
CA ALA A 131 -3.38 15.54 -1.30
C ALA A 131 -3.00 15.58 -2.78
N ARG A 132 -1.84 15.04 -3.19
CA ARG A 132 -1.32 15.15 -4.58
C ARG A 132 -1.38 13.84 -5.36
N GLY A 133 -1.20 12.72 -4.67
CA GLY A 133 -1.09 11.39 -5.29
C GLY A 133 0.23 11.19 -6.04
N TRP A 134 0.18 10.34 -7.06
CA TRP A 134 1.32 10.03 -7.92
C TRP A 134 1.54 11.11 -8.99
N VAL A 135 2.77 11.63 -9.11
CA VAL A 135 3.12 12.60 -10.14
C VAL A 135 2.95 11.99 -11.53
N GLY A 136 2.16 12.64 -12.38
CA GLY A 136 1.92 12.21 -13.75
C GLY A 136 0.86 11.10 -13.89
N ALA A 137 0.20 10.68 -12.81
CA ALA A 137 -1.00 9.88 -12.93
C ALA A 137 -2.11 10.67 -13.66
N ARG A 138 -2.91 9.98 -14.48
CA ARG A 138 -3.98 10.60 -15.28
C ARG A 138 -5.13 11.11 -14.43
N GLN A 139 -5.35 10.48 -13.29
CA GLN A 139 -6.36 10.88 -12.33
C GLN A 139 -5.74 10.91 -10.94
N TRP A 140 -6.24 11.86 -10.13
CA TRP A 140 -6.05 11.84 -8.70
C TRP A 140 -7.32 11.27 -8.06
N ARG A 141 -7.14 10.34 -7.13
CA ARG A 141 -8.23 9.72 -6.38
C ARG A 141 -8.21 10.24 -4.94
N PRO A 142 -9.33 10.79 -4.43
CA PRO A 142 -9.39 11.17 -3.03
C PRO A 142 -9.05 9.99 -2.10
N PRO A 143 -8.26 10.24 -1.05
CA PRO A 143 -7.84 9.20 -0.11
C PRO A 143 -9.04 8.62 0.65
N SER A 144 -8.98 7.33 0.97
CA SER A 144 -9.96 6.66 1.83
C SER A 144 -9.51 6.75 3.29
N PRO A 145 -10.40 7.07 4.25
CA PRO A 145 -10.04 7.06 5.68
C PRO A 145 -9.93 5.63 6.25
N LEU A 146 -10.18 4.60 5.43
CA LEU A 146 -10.13 3.18 5.81
C LEU A 146 -8.74 2.55 5.56
N VAL A 147 -7.84 3.26 4.88
CA VAL A 147 -6.50 2.78 4.52
C VAL A 147 -5.47 3.90 4.63
N GLY A 148 -4.38 3.61 5.36
CA GLY A 148 -3.27 4.54 5.56
C GLY A 148 -3.46 5.46 6.76
N ASN A 149 -2.46 6.30 6.99
CA ASN A 149 -2.39 7.10 8.20
C ASN A 149 -3.37 8.27 8.19
N LEU A 150 -3.87 8.55 9.38
CA LEU A 150 -4.61 9.72 9.80
C LEU A 150 -3.82 10.40 10.93
N ALA A 151 -4.10 11.68 11.16
CA ALA A 151 -3.55 12.40 12.30
C ALA A 151 -4.60 13.31 12.92
N ARG A 152 -4.60 13.40 14.26
CA ARG A 152 -5.24 14.50 14.98
C ARG A 152 -4.26 15.65 15.10
N TRP A 153 -4.66 16.83 14.65
CA TRP A 153 -3.91 18.07 14.81
C TRP A 153 -4.88 19.19 15.17
N ARG A 154 -4.62 19.88 16.29
CA ARG A 154 -5.50 20.94 16.83
C ARG A 154 -6.96 20.52 17.04
N GLY A 155 -7.18 19.26 17.41
CA GLY A 155 -8.50 18.70 17.71
C GLY A 155 -9.29 18.19 16.50
N GLU A 156 -8.76 18.35 15.29
CA GLU A 156 -9.38 17.90 14.05
C GLU A 156 -8.61 16.74 13.42
N GLU A 157 -9.28 15.92 12.62
CA GLU A 157 -8.69 14.76 11.95
C GLU A 157 -8.40 15.03 10.48
N TYR A 158 -7.20 14.62 10.06
CA TYR A 158 -6.71 14.79 8.70
C TYR A 158 -6.11 13.49 8.18
N PHE A 159 -6.09 13.32 6.86
CA PHE A 159 -5.21 12.34 6.24
C PHE A 159 -3.77 12.75 6.48
N ALA A 160 -2.89 11.78 6.71
CA ALA A 160 -1.51 12.06 7.13
C ALA A 160 -0.50 11.26 6.30
N ASP A 161 0.58 11.91 5.92
CA ASP A 161 1.79 11.25 5.43
C ASP A 161 2.98 11.68 6.31
N VAL A 162 3.65 10.71 6.95
CA VAL A 162 4.75 10.97 7.90
C VAL A 162 6.07 11.16 7.15
N MET A 163 6.73 12.29 7.34
CA MET A 163 7.97 12.69 6.66
C MET A 163 9.02 13.11 7.70
N GLY A 164 9.88 12.18 8.14
CA GLY A 164 10.86 12.53 9.17
C GLY A 164 10.21 12.93 10.51
N ASP A 165 10.41 14.19 10.88
CA ASP A 165 9.91 14.91 12.06
C ASP A 165 8.69 15.81 11.74
N SER A 166 8.11 15.64 10.55
CA SER A 166 6.93 16.38 10.09
C SER A 166 5.84 15.45 9.57
N VAL A 167 4.61 15.96 9.51
CA VAL A 167 3.44 15.26 8.97
C VAL A 167 2.79 16.16 7.92
N LEU A 168 2.65 15.63 6.70
CA LEU A 168 1.84 16.26 5.67
C LEU A 168 0.38 15.95 5.96
N LEU A 169 -0.36 16.97 6.40
CA LEU A 169 -1.80 16.89 6.65
C LEU A 169 -2.55 17.16 5.35
N THR A 170 -3.61 16.40 5.11
CA THR A 170 -4.49 16.56 3.97
C THR A 170 -5.95 16.62 4.43
N ALA A 171 -6.67 17.65 3.99
CA ALA A 171 -8.10 17.83 4.24
C ALA A 171 -8.88 17.75 2.92
N ILE A 172 -10.01 17.02 2.95
CA ILE A 172 -10.94 16.93 1.82
C ILE A 172 -12.23 17.71 2.18
N ALA A 173 -12.32 18.96 1.74
CA ALA A 173 -13.36 19.90 2.15
C ALA A 173 -13.65 20.95 1.07
N GLN A 174 -14.87 21.52 1.05
CA GLN A 174 -15.21 22.58 0.09
C GLN A 174 -14.36 23.83 0.31
N GLU A 175 -14.20 24.23 1.57
CA GLU A 175 -13.32 25.32 2.01
C GLU A 175 -12.17 24.73 2.84
N GLY A 176 -10.98 25.27 2.64
CA GLY A 176 -9.77 24.79 3.31
C GLY A 176 -9.70 25.24 4.77
N PRO A 177 -9.18 24.40 5.68
CA PRO A 177 -8.85 24.85 7.03
C PRO A 177 -7.82 25.99 7.01
N ALA A 178 -7.80 26.81 8.06
CA ALA A 178 -6.89 27.95 8.15
C ALA A 178 -5.42 27.52 8.01
N GLY A 179 -4.68 28.19 7.11
CA GLY A 179 -3.27 27.92 6.83
C GLY A 179 -3.01 26.79 5.83
N PHE A 180 -4.04 26.03 5.44
CA PHE A 180 -3.87 25.02 4.40
C PHE A 180 -3.82 25.67 3.02
N THR A 181 -2.99 25.11 2.14
CA THR A 181 -2.92 25.49 0.72
C THR A 181 -3.78 24.56 -0.11
N GLN A 182 -4.56 25.10 -1.05
CA GLN A 182 -5.32 24.27 -1.98
C GLN A 182 -4.39 23.58 -2.98
N ILE A 183 -4.57 22.26 -3.13
CA ILE A 183 -3.77 21.41 -4.02
C ILE A 183 -4.59 20.98 -5.24
N HIS A 184 -5.82 20.51 -5.00
CA HIS A 184 -6.83 20.25 -6.03
C HIS A 184 -8.16 20.86 -5.61
N SER A 185 -9.16 20.75 -6.49
CA SER A 185 -10.54 20.99 -6.08
C SER A 185 -10.86 20.15 -4.85
N ARG A 186 -11.25 20.84 -3.77
CA ARG A 186 -11.58 20.27 -2.46
C ARG A 186 -10.45 19.56 -1.71
N ALA A 187 -9.21 19.55 -2.21
CA ALA A 187 -8.07 18.94 -1.51
C ALA A 187 -7.10 20.03 -1.06
N TRP A 188 -6.79 20.02 0.23
CA TRP A 188 -5.99 21.04 0.89
C TRP A 188 -4.89 20.39 1.69
N SER A 189 -3.73 21.04 1.80
CA SER A 189 -2.60 20.48 2.54
C SER A 189 -1.83 21.51 3.35
N LEU A 190 -1.25 21.04 4.45
CA LEU A 190 -0.37 21.77 5.36
C LEU A 190 0.64 20.78 5.95
N THR A 191 1.88 21.21 6.13
CA THR A 191 2.87 20.45 6.90
C THR A 191 2.86 20.92 8.35
N ALA A 192 2.67 19.99 9.28
CA ALA A 192 2.75 20.23 10.72
C ALA A 192 3.93 19.47 11.34
N PRO A 193 4.50 19.94 12.47
CA PRO A 193 5.48 19.16 13.22
C PRO A 193 4.89 17.85 13.73
N MET A 194 5.65 16.74 13.67
CA MET A 194 5.23 15.43 14.18
C MET A 194 4.89 15.49 15.68
N ALA A 195 5.62 16.29 16.45
CA ALA A 195 5.38 16.47 17.88
C ALA A 195 4.01 17.11 18.22
N GLU A 196 3.36 17.76 17.25
CA GLU A 196 2.02 18.33 17.41
C GLU A 196 0.90 17.39 16.92
N CYS A 197 1.26 16.23 16.38
CA CYS A 197 0.33 15.32 15.72
C CYS A 197 0.21 13.99 16.47
N GLU A 198 -1.01 13.55 16.71
CA GLU A 198 -1.29 12.16 17.11
C GLU A 198 -1.59 11.35 15.85
N VAL A 199 -0.63 10.55 15.39
CA VAL A 199 -0.74 9.75 14.16
C VAL A 199 -1.28 8.36 14.46
N PHE A 200 -2.26 7.91 13.68
CA PHE A 200 -2.90 6.59 13.82
C PHE A 200 -3.40 6.05 12.47
N GLU A 201 -3.78 4.78 12.43
CA GLU A 201 -4.48 4.16 11.29
C GLU A 201 -5.75 3.49 11.78
N ARG A 202 -6.83 3.60 10.99
CA ARG A 202 -8.09 2.89 11.24
C ARG A 202 -8.21 1.69 10.33
N VAL A 203 -8.41 0.53 10.94
CA VAL A 203 -8.64 -0.72 10.22
C VAL A 203 -10.06 -1.18 10.50
N PHE A 204 -10.86 -1.28 9.44
CA PHE A 204 -12.22 -1.81 9.51
C PHE A 204 -12.26 -3.20 8.91
N THR A 205 -12.71 -4.17 9.70
CA THR A 205 -12.89 -5.56 9.26
C THR A 205 -14.34 -5.97 9.39
N ALA A 206 -14.74 -6.92 8.57
CA ALA A 206 -16.07 -7.50 8.55
C ALA A 206 -16.00 -8.96 8.09
N GLU A 207 -17.15 -9.59 7.96
CA GLU A 207 -17.29 -10.90 7.35
C GLU A 207 -18.25 -10.83 6.16
N LEU A 208 -17.90 -11.55 5.09
CA LEU A 208 -18.76 -11.75 3.94
C LEU A 208 -18.97 -13.25 3.73
N GLN A 209 -20.19 -13.73 3.94
CA GLN A 209 -20.53 -15.15 3.87
C GLN A 209 -19.61 -16.05 4.73
N GLY A 210 -19.06 -15.53 5.83
CA GLY A 210 -18.11 -16.22 6.71
C GLY A 210 -16.64 -16.17 6.25
N VAL A 211 -16.29 -15.36 5.25
CA VAL A 211 -14.89 -15.02 4.94
C VAL A 211 -14.53 -13.69 5.62
N PRO A 212 -13.42 -13.62 6.37
CA PRO A 212 -12.96 -12.35 6.94
C PRO A 212 -12.46 -11.40 5.85
N VAL A 213 -12.89 -10.15 5.90
CA VAL A 213 -12.54 -9.10 4.93
C VAL A 213 -12.12 -7.82 5.64
N ARG A 214 -11.28 -7.01 4.99
CA ARG A 214 -10.97 -5.62 5.35
C ARG A 214 -11.65 -4.69 4.36
N LEU A 215 -12.26 -3.62 4.86
CA LEU A 215 -12.81 -2.56 4.01
C LEU A 215 -11.66 -1.65 3.55
N LEU A 216 -11.57 -1.44 2.24
CA LEU A 216 -10.60 -0.53 1.62
C LEU A 216 -11.24 0.83 1.30
N ARG A 217 -12.51 0.80 0.88
CA ARG A 217 -13.31 1.97 0.56
C ARG A 217 -14.77 1.65 0.75
N SER A 218 -15.56 2.65 1.11
CA SER A 218 -17.02 2.53 1.18
C SER A 218 -17.65 3.85 0.73
N GLY A 219 -18.67 3.76 -0.11
CA GLY A 219 -19.42 4.92 -0.58
C GLY A 219 -20.71 4.52 -1.30
N GLY A 220 -21.82 5.17 -0.95
CA GLY A 220 -23.12 4.86 -1.53
C GLY A 220 -23.50 3.38 -1.36
N GLU A 221 -23.72 2.71 -2.49
CA GLU A 221 -24.12 1.30 -2.54
C GLU A 221 -22.96 0.32 -2.76
N ALA A 222 -21.70 0.77 -2.65
CA ALA A 222 -20.53 -0.05 -2.91
C ALA A 222 -19.48 0.03 -1.78
N ALA A 223 -18.92 -1.13 -1.43
CA ALA A 223 -17.73 -1.27 -0.61
C ALA A 223 -16.67 -2.08 -1.37
N GLU A 224 -15.45 -1.53 -1.44
CA GLU A 224 -14.25 -2.22 -1.92
C GLU A 224 -13.64 -2.99 -0.75
N LEU A 225 -13.39 -4.27 -0.95
CA LEU A 225 -12.96 -5.19 0.10
C LEU A 225 -11.69 -5.93 -0.30
N LEU A 226 -10.83 -6.16 0.68
CA LEU A 226 -9.70 -7.08 0.65
C LEU A 226 -10.06 -8.33 1.45
N LEU A 227 -9.83 -9.52 0.92
CA LEU A 227 -9.91 -10.74 1.73
C LEU A 227 -8.72 -10.82 2.69
N LEU A 228 -8.99 -11.21 3.93
CA LEU A 228 -7.95 -11.51 4.92
C LEU A 228 -7.52 -12.99 4.87
N SER A 229 -8.02 -13.73 3.89
CA SER A 229 -7.62 -15.10 3.55
C SER A 229 -6.96 -15.10 2.18
N ASP A 230 -5.89 -15.89 2.04
CA ASP A 230 -5.22 -16.17 0.77
C ASP A 230 -5.67 -17.52 0.17
N ASP A 231 -6.75 -18.12 0.68
CA ASP A 231 -7.28 -19.40 0.18
C ASP A 231 -8.14 -19.19 -1.08
N PRO A 232 -7.81 -19.82 -2.22
CA PRO A 232 -8.63 -19.76 -3.43
C PRO A 232 -10.08 -20.22 -3.25
N ALA A 233 -10.35 -21.15 -2.32
CA ALA A 233 -11.70 -21.62 -2.03
C ALA A 233 -12.55 -20.54 -1.34
N ASP A 234 -11.94 -19.76 -0.44
CA ASP A 234 -12.58 -18.60 0.18
C ASP A 234 -12.88 -17.52 -0.86
N ALA A 235 -11.92 -17.23 -1.73
CA ALA A 235 -12.10 -16.28 -2.83
C ALA A 235 -13.24 -16.71 -3.76
N ALA A 236 -13.29 -17.98 -4.16
CA ALA A 236 -14.35 -18.52 -5.01
C ALA A 236 -15.73 -18.43 -4.34
N ARG A 237 -15.82 -18.72 -3.04
CA ARG A 237 -17.08 -18.65 -2.26
C ARG A 237 -17.72 -17.27 -2.31
N VAL A 238 -16.93 -16.20 -2.19
CA VAL A 238 -17.46 -14.81 -2.19
C VAL A 238 -17.40 -14.13 -3.55
N GLY A 239 -16.79 -14.77 -4.55
CA GLY A 239 -16.60 -14.23 -5.90
C GLY A 239 -15.51 -13.15 -5.98
N ALA A 240 -14.44 -13.27 -5.18
CA ALA A 240 -13.32 -12.34 -5.21
C ALA A 240 -12.35 -12.64 -6.36
N GLY A 241 -11.81 -11.57 -6.96
CA GLY A 241 -10.83 -11.66 -8.04
C GLY A 241 -9.40 -11.62 -7.48
N LEU A 242 -8.51 -12.43 -8.06
CA LEU A 242 -7.08 -12.36 -7.77
C LEU A 242 -6.50 -11.10 -8.42
N VAL A 243 -5.97 -10.17 -7.62
CA VAL A 243 -5.34 -8.93 -8.14
C VAL A 243 -3.81 -9.05 -8.19
N GLU A 244 -3.24 -9.79 -7.25
CA GLU A 244 -1.81 -10.13 -7.15
C GLU A 244 -1.68 -11.51 -6.46
N PRO A 245 -0.53 -12.20 -6.54
CA PRO A 245 -0.30 -13.45 -5.81
C PRO A 245 -0.71 -13.36 -4.33
N GLY A 246 -1.72 -14.15 -3.93
CA GLY A 246 -2.25 -14.18 -2.56
C GLY A 246 -3.14 -13.00 -2.16
N VAL A 247 -3.47 -12.09 -3.08
CA VAL A 247 -4.29 -10.91 -2.79
C VAL A 247 -5.58 -10.99 -3.60
N TYR A 248 -6.71 -11.03 -2.87
CA TYR A 248 -8.04 -11.09 -3.45
C TYR A 248 -8.86 -9.87 -3.06
N GLU A 249 -9.50 -9.26 -4.07
CA GLU A 249 -10.34 -8.08 -3.88
C GLU A 249 -11.70 -8.25 -4.57
N LEU A 250 -12.70 -7.53 -4.07
CA LEU A 250 -14.04 -7.50 -4.63
C LEU A 250 -14.81 -6.25 -4.22
N ILE A 251 -15.86 -5.96 -4.99
CA ILE A 251 -16.80 -4.89 -4.71
C ILE A 251 -18.16 -5.51 -4.42
N VAL A 252 -18.77 -5.11 -3.30
CA VAL A 252 -20.11 -5.58 -2.90
C VAL A 252 -20.98 -4.45 -2.39
N ASN A 253 -22.28 -4.69 -2.28
CA ASN A 253 -23.15 -3.81 -1.50
C ASN A 253 -22.82 -3.93 0.00
N PRO A 254 -22.59 -2.81 0.73
CA PRO A 254 -22.25 -2.85 2.15
C PRO A 254 -23.23 -3.60 3.04
N SER A 255 -24.52 -3.67 2.66
CA SER A 255 -25.54 -4.42 3.42
C SER A 255 -25.29 -5.93 3.50
N ARG A 256 -24.40 -6.48 2.67
CA ARG A 256 -23.97 -7.89 2.70
C ARG A 256 -22.94 -8.18 3.79
N LEU A 257 -22.34 -7.16 4.38
CA LEU A 257 -21.31 -7.29 5.41
C LEU A 257 -21.95 -7.52 6.77
N VAL A 258 -21.39 -8.47 7.53
CA VAL A 258 -21.76 -8.72 8.92
C VAL A 258 -20.53 -8.55 9.82
N ASN A 259 -20.76 -8.46 11.13
CA ASN A 259 -19.68 -8.40 12.12
C ASN A 259 -18.67 -7.26 11.88
N LEU A 260 -19.14 -6.10 11.41
CA LEU A 260 -18.29 -4.92 11.19
C LEU A 260 -17.64 -4.47 12.50
N ARG A 261 -16.31 -4.35 12.49
CA ARG A 261 -15.48 -3.90 13.61
C ARG A 261 -14.46 -2.88 13.13
N GLY A 262 -14.15 -1.90 13.97
CA GLY A 262 -13.10 -0.91 13.73
C GLY A 262 -12.08 -0.96 14.85
N VAL A 263 -10.80 -0.89 14.50
CA VAL A 263 -9.68 -0.74 15.44
C VAL A 263 -8.84 0.45 15.02
N GLU A 264 -8.42 1.24 16.00
CA GLU A 264 -7.45 2.33 15.82
C GLU A 264 -6.09 1.87 16.34
N ASN A 265 -5.08 1.89 15.46
CA ASN A 265 -3.69 1.59 15.81
C ASN A 265 -2.93 2.92 15.88
N GLN A 266 -2.43 3.29 17.05
CA GLN A 266 -1.69 4.54 17.24
C GLN A 266 -0.20 4.34 17.03
N LEU A 267 0.46 5.35 16.47
CA LEU A 267 1.91 5.36 16.36
C LEU A 267 2.48 5.62 17.74
N ALA A 268 3.20 4.64 18.28
CA ALA A 268 3.86 4.79 19.56
C ALA A 268 4.82 6.01 19.54
N PRO A 269 4.93 6.76 20.65
CA PRO A 269 5.96 7.79 20.78
C PRO A 269 7.32 7.16 20.50
N ALA A 270 8.22 7.89 19.81
CA ALA A 270 9.59 7.43 19.69
C ALA A 270 10.18 7.34 21.10
N GLU A 271 10.65 6.15 21.52
CA GLU A 271 11.46 6.02 22.73
C GLU A 271 12.70 6.92 22.57
N GLY A 272 12.89 7.82 23.52
CA GLY A 272 13.96 8.83 23.53
C GLY A 272 15.34 8.25 23.80
#